data_AF-A0A0C9XIS2-F1
#
_entry.id   AF-A0A0C9XIS2-F1
#
_cell.length_a   1.000
_cell.length_b   1.000
_cell.length_c   1.000
_cell.angle_alpha   90.00
_cell.angle_beta   90.00
_cell.angle_gamma   90.00
#
_symmetry.space_group_name_H-M   'P 1'
#
loop_
_entity.id
_entity.type
_entity.pdbx_description
1 polymer ?
#
loop_
_entity_poly.entity_id
_entity_poly.type
_entity_poly.pdbx_seq_one_letter_code
_entity_poly.pdbx_strand_id
1 'polypeptide(L)'
;PVGHPSRRSASISLANALSEWYGRGEAMADLDEIISLRRIVLEVTPPQHREHLESLVSLTNFLEQRYKRERILKDLAEIIPLRRAVLKLIPPGHPEHRSALVNLANHLSERCQRESSTDDLDEVIFYQRAALEVPSPGHPEYLVSLNHLVNSLEKRLTKRGDMKDLTEIIAYRRAVLALTPPWRSECRMSLVHLANCLGWRYQVEGAMEDLTEIINLHLAALDLTRPWHPERLPSLINFTNYLDERLKREDAILDTMEIITHRRAAWELAPPWHPQRLASLVKLAAFSDERVREEDAMKDLTEIITYRRAVLEVIPPDHPDHLVFVLGLARSLGERFRRACAMEDLAELITLRRTVLGLAPSRHPERLAFLLKLGAYLEERFRKEGNMEDLTELIVL
;
A
#
# COMPACT_ATOMS: atom_id res chain seq x y z
N PRO A 1 -24.55 -55.43 14.06
CA PRO A 1 -25.40 -54.71 13.06
C PRO A 1 -24.99 -53.22 13.00
N VAL A 2 -25.35 -52.51 11.93
CA VAL A 2 -24.93 -51.10 11.69
C VAL A 2 -25.37 -50.16 12.83
N GLY A 3 -26.47 -50.45 13.55
CA GLY A 3 -26.91 -49.67 14.72
C GLY A 3 -26.55 -50.24 16.11
N HIS A 4 -25.63 -51.21 16.23
CA HIS A 4 -25.35 -51.83 17.52
C HIS A 4 -24.48 -50.94 18.43
N PRO A 5 -24.86 -50.68 19.70
CA PRO A 5 -24.12 -49.81 20.62
C PRO A 5 -22.64 -50.19 20.77
N SER A 6 -22.34 -51.50 20.79
CA SER A 6 -20.96 -52.00 20.88
C SER A 6 -20.10 -51.71 19.65
N ARG A 7 -20.72 -51.54 18.46
CA ARG A 7 -19.99 -51.15 17.24
C ARG A 7 -19.65 -49.67 17.28
N ARG A 8 -20.57 -48.83 17.75
CA ARG A 8 -20.33 -47.39 17.99
C ARG A 8 -19.17 -47.20 18.97
N SER A 9 -19.23 -47.84 20.14
CA SER A 9 -18.17 -47.72 21.14
C SER A 9 -16.82 -48.25 20.64
N ALA A 10 -16.82 -49.37 19.90
CA ALA A 10 -15.59 -49.92 19.32
C ALA A 10 -14.97 -48.98 18.27
N SER A 11 -15.78 -48.41 17.37
CA SER A 11 -15.31 -47.45 16.36
C SER A 11 -14.79 -46.16 16.98
N ILE A 12 -15.43 -45.65 18.05
CA ILE A 12 -14.95 -44.48 18.80
C ILE A 12 -13.60 -44.79 19.47
N SER A 13 -13.51 -45.90 20.19
CA SER A 13 -12.27 -46.30 20.88
C SER A 13 -11.12 -46.52 19.90
N LEU A 14 -11.39 -47.17 18.76
CA LEU A 14 -10.38 -47.38 17.72
C LEU A 14 -9.95 -46.06 17.06
N ALA A 15 -10.91 -45.18 16.73
CA ALA A 15 -10.58 -43.87 16.17
C ALA A 15 -9.76 -43.03 17.14
N ASN A 16 -10.06 -43.07 18.44
CA ASN A 16 -9.30 -42.36 19.47
C ASN A 16 -7.88 -42.93 19.63
N ALA A 17 -7.73 -44.25 19.68
CA ALA A 17 -6.43 -44.91 19.79
C ALA A 17 -5.54 -44.63 18.56
N LEU A 18 -6.11 -44.70 17.35
CA LEU A 18 -5.40 -44.33 16.12
C LEU A 18 -5.07 -42.84 16.07
N SER A 19 -5.95 -41.97 16.56
CA SER A 19 -5.67 -40.52 16.67
C SER A 19 -4.44 -40.25 17.55
N GLU A 20 -4.32 -40.94 18.68
CA GLU A 20 -3.17 -40.83 19.57
C GLU A 20 -1.89 -41.39 18.93
N TRP A 21 -2.01 -42.52 18.22
CA TRP A 21 -0.88 -43.15 17.54
C TRP A 21 -0.36 -42.31 16.38
N TYR A 22 -1.28 -41.78 15.56
CA TYR A 22 -0.96 -40.85 14.47
C TYR A 22 -0.21 -39.62 14.97
N GLY A 23 -0.57 -39.09 16.15
CA GLY A 23 0.16 -37.98 16.77
C GLY A 23 1.65 -38.27 17.09
N ARG A 24 2.08 -39.54 17.04
CA ARG A 24 3.47 -39.96 17.27
C ARG A 24 4.20 -40.35 15.97
N GLY A 25 3.48 -40.78 14.94
CA GLY A 25 4.05 -41.35 13.72
C GLY A 25 3.75 -40.59 12.42
N GLU A 26 2.71 -39.74 12.40
CA GLU A 26 2.24 -38.93 11.27
C GLU A 26 2.13 -39.70 9.92
N ALA A 27 1.81 -41.00 9.96
CA ALA A 27 1.67 -41.79 8.75
C ALA A 27 0.32 -41.55 8.06
N MET A 28 0.35 -41.36 6.75
CA MET A 28 -0.85 -41.01 5.97
C MET A 28 -1.94 -42.09 5.99
N ALA A 29 -1.55 -43.37 6.05
CA ALA A 29 -2.50 -44.47 6.12
C ALA A 29 -3.37 -44.39 7.38
N ASP A 30 -2.83 -43.95 8.51
CA ASP A 30 -3.60 -43.78 9.74
C ASP A 30 -4.55 -42.60 9.63
N LEU A 31 -4.13 -41.51 8.97
CA LEU A 31 -4.98 -40.36 8.74
C LEU A 31 -6.23 -40.74 7.94
N ASP A 32 -6.06 -41.52 6.87
CA ASP A 32 -7.16 -42.03 6.05
C ASP A 32 -8.08 -42.99 6.82
N GLU A 33 -7.49 -43.86 7.65
CA GLU A 33 -8.24 -44.80 8.49
C GLU A 33 -9.04 -44.06 9.58
N ILE A 34 -8.43 -43.06 10.24
CA ILE A 34 -9.12 -42.21 11.23
C ILE A 34 -10.29 -41.48 10.58
N ILE A 35 -10.10 -40.87 9.40
CA ILE A 35 -11.18 -40.18 8.65
C ILE A 35 -12.32 -41.15 8.36
N SER A 36 -12.00 -42.36 7.91
CA SER A 36 -12.98 -43.41 7.59
C SER A 36 -13.76 -43.86 8.83
N LEU A 37 -13.07 -44.11 9.94
CA LEU A 37 -13.71 -44.48 11.21
C LEU A 37 -14.59 -43.36 11.76
N ARG A 38 -14.17 -42.10 11.68
CA ARG A 38 -14.97 -40.96 12.14
C ARG A 38 -16.24 -40.77 11.32
N ARG A 39 -16.20 -41.03 9.99
CA ARG A 39 -17.41 -41.06 9.14
C ARG A 39 -18.38 -42.16 9.61
N ILE A 40 -17.87 -43.37 9.87
CA ILE A 40 -18.70 -44.48 10.39
C ILE A 40 -19.34 -44.09 11.73
N VAL A 41 -18.57 -43.47 12.65
CA VAL A 41 -19.10 -43.00 13.94
C VAL A 41 -20.25 -42.00 13.74
N LEU A 42 -20.16 -41.10 12.76
CA LEU A 42 -21.23 -40.14 12.47
C LEU A 42 -22.49 -40.79 11.92
N GLU A 43 -22.36 -41.83 11.09
CA GLU A 43 -23.50 -42.57 10.55
C GLU A 43 -24.28 -43.32 11.64
N VAL A 44 -23.58 -43.83 12.67
CA VAL A 44 -24.20 -44.67 13.72
C VAL A 44 -24.55 -43.91 14.99
N THR A 45 -24.13 -42.64 15.12
CA THR A 45 -24.35 -41.82 16.31
C THR A 45 -25.42 -40.75 16.04
N PRO A 46 -26.56 -40.76 16.74
CA PRO A 46 -27.60 -39.74 16.57
C PRO A 46 -27.08 -38.32 16.81
N PRO A 47 -27.59 -37.29 16.11
CA PRO A 47 -27.11 -35.91 16.22
C PRO A 47 -27.17 -35.31 17.64
N GLN A 48 -28.07 -35.80 18.49
CA GLN A 48 -28.27 -35.32 19.86
C GLN A 48 -27.22 -35.85 20.86
N HIS A 49 -26.41 -36.83 20.46
CA HIS A 49 -25.36 -37.39 21.31
C HIS A 49 -24.11 -36.51 21.31
N ARG A 50 -23.50 -36.31 22.48
CA ARG A 50 -22.21 -35.61 22.63
C ARG A 50 -21.11 -36.19 21.71
N GLU A 51 -21.07 -37.52 21.58
CA GLU A 51 -20.14 -38.25 20.71
C GLU A 51 -20.28 -37.87 19.22
N HIS A 52 -21.46 -37.40 18.79
CA HIS A 52 -21.68 -36.93 17.42
C HIS A 52 -20.92 -35.63 17.17
N LEU A 53 -21.03 -34.65 18.09
CA LEU A 53 -20.30 -33.39 18.02
C LEU A 53 -18.78 -33.62 18.07
N GLU A 54 -18.32 -34.46 18.99
CA GLU A 54 -16.89 -34.80 19.12
C GLU A 54 -16.35 -35.47 17.85
N SER A 55 -17.14 -36.35 17.22
CA SER A 55 -16.77 -36.98 15.95
C SER A 55 -16.77 -36.00 14.77
N LEU A 56 -17.71 -35.04 14.72
CA LEU A 56 -17.73 -33.99 13.70
C LEU A 56 -16.48 -33.09 13.81
N VAL A 57 -16.16 -32.63 15.01
CA VAL A 57 -14.98 -31.80 15.28
C VAL A 57 -13.69 -32.57 14.94
N SER A 58 -13.61 -33.84 15.34
CA SER A 58 -12.44 -34.68 15.02
C SER A 58 -12.30 -34.90 13.52
N LEU A 59 -13.38 -35.29 12.82
CA LEU A 59 -13.36 -35.51 11.37
C LEU A 59 -12.92 -34.26 10.61
N THR A 60 -13.48 -33.10 10.95
CA THR A 60 -13.10 -31.83 10.31
C THR A 60 -11.63 -31.48 10.54
N ASN A 61 -11.08 -31.74 11.72
CA ASN A 61 -9.66 -31.51 12.00
C ASN A 61 -8.74 -32.45 11.20
N PHE A 62 -9.08 -33.74 11.07
CA PHE A 62 -8.28 -34.69 10.28
C PHE A 62 -8.38 -34.44 8.77
N LEU A 63 -9.57 -34.10 8.26
CA LEU A 63 -9.73 -33.64 6.87
C LEU A 63 -8.92 -32.38 6.60
N GLU A 64 -8.88 -31.43 7.55
CA GLU A 64 -8.06 -30.22 7.41
C GLU A 64 -6.56 -30.53 7.37
N GLN A 65 -6.09 -31.46 8.21
CA GLN A 65 -4.69 -31.90 8.18
C GLN A 65 -4.34 -32.55 6.83
N ARG A 66 -5.19 -33.45 6.33
CA ARG A 66 -4.99 -34.08 5.02
C ARG A 66 -5.00 -33.05 3.90
N TYR A 67 -5.95 -32.11 3.93
CA TYR A 67 -5.99 -30.99 3.00
C TYR A 67 -4.71 -30.15 3.03
N LYS A 68 -4.19 -29.81 4.23
CA LYS A 68 -2.95 -29.01 4.33
C LYS A 68 -1.75 -29.73 3.74
N ARG A 69 -1.67 -31.06 3.90
CA ARG A 69 -0.55 -31.88 3.43
C ARG A 69 -0.62 -32.19 1.93
N GLU A 70 -1.79 -32.54 1.42
CA GLU A 70 -1.95 -33.08 0.06
C GLU A 70 -2.73 -32.15 -0.88
N ARG A 71 -3.31 -31.06 -0.37
CA ARG A 71 -4.12 -30.09 -1.11
C ARG A 71 -5.32 -30.73 -1.83
N ILE A 72 -5.89 -31.79 -1.25
CA ILE A 72 -7.08 -32.48 -1.76
C ILE A 72 -8.31 -31.57 -1.64
N LEU A 73 -8.76 -30.98 -2.76
CA LEU A 73 -9.90 -30.05 -2.79
C LEU A 73 -11.22 -30.70 -2.32
N LYS A 74 -11.37 -32.02 -2.49
CA LYS A 74 -12.53 -32.76 -2.01
C LYS A 74 -12.67 -32.69 -0.48
N ASP A 75 -11.55 -32.64 0.25
CA ASP A 75 -11.57 -32.50 1.71
C ASP A 75 -12.04 -31.12 2.12
N LEU A 76 -11.58 -30.06 1.44
CA LEU A 76 -12.07 -28.70 1.68
C LEU A 76 -13.58 -28.58 1.43
N ALA A 77 -14.08 -29.20 0.35
CA ALA A 77 -15.49 -29.24 0.03
C ALA A 77 -16.33 -30.02 1.08
N GLU A 78 -15.77 -31.03 1.73
CA GLU A 78 -16.42 -31.81 2.79
C GLU A 78 -16.36 -31.11 4.16
N ILE A 79 -15.26 -30.40 4.46
CA ILE A 79 -15.08 -29.70 5.75
C ILE A 79 -16.16 -28.64 5.96
N ILE A 80 -16.52 -27.86 4.93
CA ILE A 80 -17.47 -26.74 5.03
C ILE A 80 -18.85 -27.18 5.56
N PRO A 81 -19.56 -28.15 4.94
CA PRO A 81 -20.86 -28.61 5.46
C PRO A 81 -20.75 -29.24 6.86
N LEU A 82 -19.66 -29.94 7.17
CA LEU A 82 -19.43 -30.50 8.50
C LEU A 82 -19.22 -29.41 9.55
N ARG A 83 -18.45 -28.35 9.25
CA ARG A 83 -18.26 -27.19 10.13
C ARG A 83 -19.56 -26.39 10.32
N ARG A 84 -20.42 -26.28 9.30
CA ARG A 84 -21.78 -25.73 9.44
C ARG A 84 -22.64 -26.59 10.39
N ALA A 85 -22.52 -27.92 10.35
CA ALA A 85 -23.21 -28.81 11.28
C ALA A 85 -22.70 -28.64 12.72
N VAL A 86 -21.37 -28.53 12.92
CA VAL A 86 -20.76 -28.21 14.22
C VAL A 86 -21.32 -26.90 14.77
N LEU A 87 -21.36 -25.84 13.97
CA LEU A 87 -21.86 -24.53 14.40
C LEU A 87 -23.33 -24.57 14.82
N LYS A 88 -24.17 -25.38 14.17
CA LYS A 88 -25.58 -25.57 14.57
C LYS A 88 -25.74 -26.28 15.92
N LEU A 89 -24.78 -27.13 16.29
CA LEU A 89 -24.80 -27.88 17.55
C LEU A 89 -24.18 -27.11 18.72
N ILE A 90 -23.33 -26.13 18.43
CA ILE A 90 -22.69 -25.27 19.44
C ILE A 90 -23.44 -23.93 19.49
N PRO A 91 -24.39 -23.72 20.42
CA PRO A 91 -25.19 -22.50 20.47
C PRO A 91 -24.35 -21.27 20.87
N PRO A 92 -24.85 -20.05 20.57
CA PRO A 92 -24.27 -18.81 21.09
C PRO A 92 -24.13 -18.85 22.62
N GLY A 93 -22.98 -18.41 23.14
CA GLY A 93 -22.65 -18.46 24.57
C GLY A 93 -21.85 -19.69 25.01
N HIS A 94 -21.72 -20.73 24.17
CA HIS A 94 -20.79 -21.83 24.44
C HIS A 94 -19.33 -21.37 24.26
N PRO A 95 -18.37 -21.83 25.10
CA PRO A 95 -16.96 -21.42 25.01
C PRO A 95 -16.33 -21.64 23.62
N GLU A 96 -16.74 -22.71 22.93
CA GLU A 96 -16.21 -23.07 21.61
C GLU A 96 -16.95 -22.40 20.43
N HIS A 97 -18.03 -21.65 20.67
CA HIS A 97 -18.84 -21.06 19.59
C HIS A 97 -18.03 -20.11 18.71
N ARG A 98 -17.21 -19.25 19.34
CA ARG A 98 -16.31 -18.33 18.64
C ARG A 98 -15.31 -19.08 17.77
N SER A 99 -14.68 -20.14 18.28
CA SER A 99 -13.75 -20.96 17.52
C SER A 99 -14.41 -21.66 16.34
N ALA A 100 -15.66 -22.12 16.51
CA ALA A 100 -16.43 -22.72 15.41
C ALA A 100 -16.72 -21.70 14.29
N LEU A 101 -17.09 -20.46 14.64
CA LEU A 101 -17.27 -19.36 13.68
C LEU A 101 -15.99 -19.04 12.91
N VAL A 102 -14.86 -18.86 13.64
CA VAL A 102 -13.56 -18.54 13.04
C VAL A 102 -13.09 -19.65 12.11
N ASN A 103 -13.21 -20.91 12.52
CA ASN A 103 -12.78 -22.04 11.69
C ASN A 103 -13.61 -22.15 10.41
N LEU A 104 -14.94 -22.00 10.50
CA LEU A 104 -15.80 -22.00 9.31
C LEU A 104 -15.46 -20.85 8.35
N ALA A 105 -15.28 -19.64 8.88
CA ALA A 105 -14.87 -18.48 8.07
C ALA A 105 -13.52 -18.70 7.37
N ASN A 106 -12.54 -19.30 8.06
CA ASN A 106 -11.23 -19.60 7.48
C ASN A 106 -11.32 -20.60 6.32
N HIS A 107 -12.10 -21.67 6.45
CA HIS A 107 -12.30 -22.63 5.36
C HIS A 107 -13.04 -22.04 4.16
N LEU A 108 -14.06 -21.22 4.40
CA LEU A 108 -14.76 -20.49 3.33
C LEU A 108 -13.82 -19.49 2.62
N SER A 109 -12.96 -18.79 3.38
CA SER A 109 -11.95 -17.88 2.82
C SER A 109 -10.90 -18.61 1.99
N GLU A 110 -10.46 -19.80 2.43
CA GLU A 110 -9.55 -20.66 1.64
C GLU A 110 -10.22 -21.11 0.34
N ARG A 111 -11.50 -21.50 0.38
CA ARG A 111 -12.24 -21.86 -0.85
C ARG A 111 -12.35 -20.68 -1.81
N CYS A 112 -12.69 -19.49 -1.31
CA CYS A 112 -12.72 -18.27 -2.12
C CYS A 112 -11.39 -18.00 -2.84
N GLN A 113 -10.26 -18.20 -2.13
CA GLN A 113 -8.92 -17.98 -2.70
C GLN A 113 -8.57 -19.01 -3.77
N ARG A 114 -8.94 -20.27 -3.56
CA ARG A 114 -8.61 -21.38 -4.47
C ARG A 114 -9.44 -21.37 -5.75
N GLU A 115 -10.74 -21.17 -5.61
CA GLU A 115 -11.67 -21.22 -6.72
C GLU A 115 -11.75 -19.88 -7.46
N SER A 116 -11.08 -18.83 -6.94
CA SER A 116 -11.22 -17.45 -7.40
C SER A 116 -12.69 -16.96 -7.45
N SER A 117 -13.58 -17.68 -6.76
CA SER A 117 -14.99 -17.35 -6.62
C SER A 117 -15.21 -16.50 -5.37
N THR A 118 -16.08 -15.50 -5.48
CA THR A 118 -16.51 -14.66 -4.35
C THR A 118 -17.87 -15.08 -3.80
N ASP A 119 -18.39 -16.24 -4.20
CA ASP A 119 -19.73 -16.70 -3.83
C ASP A 119 -19.90 -16.82 -2.30
N ASP A 120 -18.84 -17.19 -1.58
CA ASP A 120 -18.88 -17.30 -0.12
C ASP A 120 -18.40 -16.04 0.62
N LEU A 121 -17.96 -14.99 -0.09
CA LEU A 121 -17.30 -13.85 0.56
C LEU A 121 -18.22 -13.14 1.56
N ASP A 122 -19.51 -13.05 1.24
CA ASP A 122 -20.52 -12.49 2.14
C ASP A 122 -20.73 -13.37 3.37
N GLU A 123 -20.66 -14.70 3.23
CA GLU A 123 -20.76 -15.65 4.33
C GLU A 123 -19.50 -15.62 5.23
N VAL A 124 -18.30 -15.48 4.63
CA VAL A 124 -17.04 -15.27 5.37
C VAL A 124 -17.15 -14.04 6.27
N ILE A 125 -17.58 -12.91 5.69
CA ILE A 125 -17.72 -11.63 6.41
C ILE A 125 -18.78 -11.76 7.52
N PHE A 126 -19.90 -12.45 7.25
CA PHE A 126 -20.94 -12.71 8.24
C PHE A 126 -20.39 -13.44 9.47
N TYR A 127 -19.68 -14.57 9.30
CA TYR A 127 -19.14 -15.32 10.44
C TYR A 127 -17.98 -14.59 11.14
N GLN A 128 -17.16 -13.84 10.41
CA GLN A 128 -16.10 -13.02 11.02
C GLN A 128 -16.66 -11.91 11.90
N ARG A 129 -17.74 -11.23 11.47
CA ARG A 129 -18.45 -10.25 12.30
C ARG A 129 -19.03 -10.90 13.57
N ALA A 130 -19.73 -12.03 13.42
CA ALA A 130 -20.27 -12.77 14.56
C ALA A 130 -19.18 -13.20 15.56
N ALA A 131 -17.99 -13.57 15.08
CA ALA A 131 -16.86 -13.94 15.94
C ALA A 131 -16.28 -12.76 16.74
N LEU A 132 -16.51 -11.52 16.30
CA LEU A 132 -16.08 -10.29 16.99
C LEU A 132 -17.10 -9.79 18.02
N GLU A 133 -18.38 -10.14 17.90
CA GLU A 133 -19.42 -9.79 18.88
C GLU A 133 -19.20 -10.46 20.24
N VAL A 134 -18.47 -11.58 20.27
CA VAL A 134 -18.08 -12.26 21.50
C VAL A 134 -16.93 -11.49 22.16
N PRO A 135 -17.15 -10.82 23.32
CA PRO A 135 -16.14 -9.96 23.91
C PRO A 135 -14.87 -10.73 24.25
N SER A 136 -13.74 -10.31 23.69
CA SER A 136 -12.41 -10.76 24.10
C SER A 136 -11.45 -9.56 24.16
N PRO A 137 -11.72 -8.56 25.03
CA PRO A 137 -10.91 -7.34 25.06
C PRO A 137 -9.48 -7.67 25.49
N GLY A 138 -8.51 -7.33 24.64
CA GLY A 138 -7.08 -7.47 24.93
C GLY A 138 -6.43 -8.81 24.55
N HIS A 139 -7.17 -9.76 23.95
CA HIS A 139 -6.58 -11.03 23.53
C HIS A 139 -5.96 -10.93 22.11
N PRO A 140 -4.76 -11.49 21.85
CA PRO A 140 -4.13 -11.49 20.52
C PRO A 140 -5.05 -12.03 19.41
N GLU A 141 -5.91 -12.99 19.73
CA GLU A 141 -6.88 -13.55 18.80
C GLU A 141 -7.92 -12.55 18.30
N TYR A 142 -8.24 -11.51 19.09
CA TYR A 142 -9.17 -10.45 18.68
C TYR A 142 -8.56 -9.62 17.54
N LEU A 143 -7.28 -9.24 17.66
CA LEU A 143 -6.54 -8.55 16.60
C LEU A 143 -6.43 -9.40 15.33
N VAL A 144 -6.18 -10.71 15.45
CA VAL A 144 -6.16 -11.63 14.31
C VAL A 144 -7.53 -11.67 13.62
N SER A 145 -8.62 -11.76 14.40
CA SER A 145 -9.98 -11.78 13.87
C SER A 145 -10.35 -10.48 13.16
N LEU A 146 -9.95 -9.33 13.71
CA LEU A 146 -10.12 -8.02 13.08
C LEU A 146 -9.38 -7.94 11.74
N ASN A 147 -8.12 -8.37 11.69
CA ASN A 147 -7.35 -8.37 10.45
C ASN A 147 -7.96 -9.28 9.38
N HIS A 148 -8.48 -10.46 9.76
CA HIS A 148 -9.18 -11.35 8.83
C HIS A 148 -10.45 -10.70 8.25
N LEU A 149 -11.22 -10.00 9.08
CA LEU A 149 -12.41 -9.27 8.63
C LEU A 149 -12.04 -8.13 7.69
N VAL A 150 -11.07 -7.30 8.07
CA VAL A 150 -10.56 -6.20 7.23
C VAL A 150 -10.12 -6.73 5.86
N ASN A 151 -9.33 -7.81 5.81
CA ASN A 151 -8.89 -8.40 4.55
C ASN A 151 -10.05 -8.90 3.67
N SER A 152 -11.11 -9.43 4.29
CA SER A 152 -12.28 -9.94 3.58
C SER A 152 -13.16 -8.79 3.04
N LEU A 153 -13.33 -7.73 3.83
CA LEU A 153 -13.98 -6.49 3.41
C LEU A 153 -13.19 -5.82 2.27
N GLU A 154 -11.87 -5.75 2.34
CA GLU A 154 -11.04 -5.17 1.27
C GLU A 154 -11.18 -5.94 -0.05
N LYS A 155 -11.25 -7.27 0.02
CA LYS A 155 -11.53 -8.10 -1.16
C LYS A 155 -12.90 -7.79 -1.75
N ARG A 156 -13.94 -7.66 -0.90
CA ARG A 156 -15.30 -7.36 -1.36
C ARG A 156 -15.39 -5.96 -1.95
N LEU A 157 -14.79 -4.99 -1.28
CA LEU A 157 -14.68 -3.61 -1.72
C LEU A 157 -13.94 -3.49 -3.06
N THR A 158 -12.82 -4.20 -3.25
CA THR A 158 -12.10 -4.22 -4.54
C THR A 158 -12.95 -4.78 -5.68
N LYS A 159 -13.83 -5.75 -5.39
CA LYS A 159 -14.66 -6.44 -6.39
C LYS A 159 -15.98 -5.72 -6.69
N ARG A 160 -16.59 -5.09 -5.68
CA ARG A 160 -17.95 -4.52 -5.76
C ARG A 160 -18.00 -3.00 -5.58
N GLY A 161 -16.97 -2.38 -5.02
CA GLY A 161 -16.91 -0.94 -4.78
C GLY A 161 -17.88 -0.43 -3.70
N ASP A 162 -18.29 -1.27 -2.73
CA ASP A 162 -19.27 -0.86 -1.71
C ASP A 162 -18.65 0.07 -0.66
N MET A 163 -19.01 1.35 -0.67
CA MET A 163 -18.52 2.35 0.29
C MET A 163 -18.85 2.02 1.76
N LYS A 164 -19.86 1.18 2.02
CA LYS A 164 -20.11 0.69 3.39
C LYS A 164 -18.95 -0.16 3.91
N ASP A 165 -18.36 -0.98 3.04
CA ASP A 165 -17.18 -1.79 3.39
C ASP A 165 -15.99 -0.88 3.72
N LEU A 166 -15.77 0.18 2.94
CA LEU A 166 -14.68 1.13 3.21
C LEU A 166 -14.84 1.81 4.56
N THR A 167 -16.06 2.25 4.89
CA THR A 167 -16.36 2.88 6.18
C THR A 167 -16.10 1.94 7.35
N GLU A 168 -16.48 0.68 7.21
CA GLU A 168 -16.27 -0.35 8.21
C GLU A 168 -14.77 -0.74 8.35
N ILE A 169 -14.04 -0.85 7.24
CA ILE A 169 -12.59 -1.06 7.24
C ILE A 169 -11.89 0.07 8.01
N ILE A 170 -12.25 1.33 7.77
CA ILE A 170 -11.67 2.48 8.48
C ILE A 170 -11.91 2.37 9.99
N ALA A 171 -13.13 2.02 10.40
CA ALA A 171 -13.48 1.83 11.81
C ALA A 171 -12.65 0.71 12.46
N TYR A 172 -12.52 -0.45 11.80
CA TYR A 172 -11.72 -1.56 12.33
C TYR A 172 -10.23 -1.27 12.33
N ARG A 173 -9.68 -0.58 11.32
CA ARG A 173 -8.28 -0.15 11.30
C ARG A 173 -7.95 0.81 12.44
N ARG A 174 -8.86 1.74 12.76
CA ARG A 174 -8.74 2.60 13.96
C ARG A 174 -8.75 1.78 15.24
N ALA A 175 -9.63 0.78 15.36
CA ALA A 175 -9.65 -0.12 16.52
C ALA A 175 -8.36 -0.93 16.67
N VAL A 176 -7.82 -1.48 15.56
CA VAL A 176 -6.53 -2.18 15.56
C VAL A 176 -5.41 -1.25 16.01
N LEU A 177 -5.37 -0.01 15.50
CA LEU A 177 -4.34 0.96 15.87
C LEU A 177 -4.41 1.34 17.35
N ALA A 178 -5.61 1.56 17.89
CA ALA A 178 -5.81 1.87 19.32
C ALA A 178 -5.33 0.74 20.24
N LEU A 179 -5.37 -0.51 19.77
CA LEU A 179 -4.94 -1.70 20.51
C LEU A 179 -3.48 -2.08 20.25
N THR A 180 -2.81 -1.46 19.27
CA THR A 180 -1.44 -1.81 18.88
C THR A 180 -0.46 -0.80 19.47
N PRO A 181 0.40 -1.21 20.42
CA PRO A 181 1.39 -0.30 20.99
C PRO A 181 2.39 0.24 19.95
N PRO A 182 2.90 1.47 20.12
CA PRO A 182 3.72 2.13 19.10
C PRO A 182 5.08 1.46 18.83
N TRP A 183 5.61 0.69 19.78
CA TRP A 183 6.89 -0.03 19.60
C TRP A 183 6.76 -1.33 18.79
N ARG A 184 5.52 -1.76 18.47
CA ARG A 184 5.28 -2.93 17.62
C ARG A 184 5.48 -2.58 16.16
N SER A 185 6.18 -3.43 15.40
CA SER A 185 6.44 -3.20 13.98
C SER A 185 5.16 -3.13 13.16
N GLU A 186 4.11 -3.80 13.63
CA GLU A 186 2.77 -3.81 13.05
C GLU A 186 2.05 -2.45 13.17
N CYS A 187 2.45 -1.60 14.12
CA CYS A 187 1.82 -0.28 14.32
C CYS A 187 2.01 0.60 13.09
N ARG A 188 3.24 0.66 12.55
CA ARG A 188 3.55 1.40 11.32
C ARG A 188 2.70 0.93 10.14
N MET A 189 2.60 -0.38 9.94
CA MET A 189 1.79 -0.94 8.85
C MET A 189 0.32 -0.57 9.02
N SER A 190 -0.19 -0.58 10.25
CA SER A 190 -1.56 -0.20 10.55
C SER A 190 -1.84 1.28 10.25
N LEU A 191 -0.91 2.18 10.56
CA LEU A 191 -0.97 3.60 10.20
C LEU A 191 -1.06 3.79 8.68
N VAL A 192 -0.15 3.15 7.93
CA VAL A 192 -0.10 3.27 6.46
C VAL A 192 -1.37 2.70 5.82
N HIS A 193 -1.87 1.56 6.30
CA HIS A 193 -3.10 1.00 5.77
C HIS A 193 -4.33 1.87 6.06
N LEU A 194 -4.43 2.47 7.25
CA LEU A 194 -5.51 3.40 7.57
C LEU A 194 -5.44 4.65 6.66
N ALA A 195 -4.24 5.19 6.45
CA ALA A 195 -4.01 6.32 5.56
C ALA A 195 -4.44 5.99 4.11
N ASN A 196 -4.17 4.78 3.62
CA ASN A 196 -4.61 4.36 2.29
C ASN A 196 -6.14 4.27 2.17
N CYS A 197 -6.83 3.73 3.19
CA CYS A 197 -8.30 3.67 3.21
C CYS A 197 -8.93 5.06 3.24
N LEU A 198 -8.41 5.96 4.08
CA LEU A 198 -8.85 7.35 4.11
C LEU A 198 -8.55 8.06 2.79
N GLY A 199 -7.42 7.77 2.15
CA GLY A 199 -7.06 8.29 0.83
C GLY A 199 -8.07 7.90 -0.24
N TRP A 200 -8.56 6.67 -0.22
CA TRP A 200 -9.63 6.24 -1.12
C TRP A 200 -10.94 6.98 -0.82
N ARG A 201 -11.34 7.06 0.45
CA ARG A 201 -12.57 7.78 0.81
C ARG A 201 -12.49 9.26 0.42
N TYR A 202 -11.34 9.89 0.65
CA TYR A 202 -11.05 11.25 0.22
C TYR A 202 -11.16 11.45 -1.29
N GLN A 203 -10.68 10.51 -2.10
CA GLN A 203 -10.81 10.61 -3.56
C GLN A 203 -12.27 10.58 -4.04
N VAL A 204 -13.14 9.89 -3.31
CA VAL A 204 -14.57 9.75 -3.64
C VAL A 204 -15.39 10.91 -3.07
N GLU A 205 -15.17 11.25 -1.80
CA GLU A 205 -16.02 12.18 -1.03
C GLU A 205 -15.43 13.59 -0.93
N GLY A 206 -14.12 13.74 -1.09
CA GLY A 206 -13.42 15.03 -1.02
C GLY A 206 -13.28 15.63 0.38
N ALA A 207 -13.58 14.88 1.44
CA ALA A 207 -13.60 15.36 2.83
C ALA A 207 -12.21 15.83 3.33
N MET A 208 -12.08 17.08 3.73
CA MET A 208 -10.79 17.65 4.17
C MET A 208 -10.30 17.09 5.51
N GLU A 209 -11.22 16.57 6.33
CA GLU A 209 -10.91 15.84 7.56
C GLU A 209 -10.09 14.58 7.26
N ASP A 210 -10.43 13.86 6.18
CA ASP A 210 -9.67 12.69 5.75
C ASP A 210 -8.29 13.10 5.27
N LEU A 211 -8.17 14.17 4.48
CA LEU A 211 -6.87 14.69 4.04
C LEU A 211 -5.95 15.00 5.22
N THR A 212 -6.49 15.69 6.23
CA THR A 212 -5.74 16.05 7.43
C THR A 212 -5.32 14.82 8.23
N GLU A 213 -6.21 13.84 8.40
CA GLU A 213 -5.90 12.59 9.09
C GLU A 213 -4.84 11.77 8.33
N ILE A 214 -4.91 11.69 7.00
CA ILE A 214 -3.92 11.00 6.16
C ILE A 214 -2.52 11.59 6.35
N ILE A 215 -2.41 12.92 6.33
CA ILE A 215 -1.13 13.63 6.54
C ILE A 215 -0.55 13.26 7.91
N ASN A 216 -1.37 13.33 8.96
CA ASN A 216 -0.94 12.99 10.33
C ASN A 216 -0.54 11.52 10.48
N LEU A 217 -1.26 10.59 9.83
CA LEU A 217 -0.94 9.16 9.87
C LEU A 217 0.37 8.84 9.17
N HIS A 218 0.63 9.46 8.02
CA HIS A 218 1.92 9.31 7.35
C HIS A 218 3.06 9.93 8.16
N LEU A 219 2.85 11.09 8.79
CA LEU A 219 3.84 11.69 9.69
C LEU A 219 4.15 10.77 10.88
N ALA A 220 3.14 10.22 11.54
CA ALA A 220 3.32 9.24 12.62
C ALA A 220 4.06 7.98 12.14
N ALA A 221 3.79 7.50 10.92
CA ALA A 221 4.52 6.36 10.35
C ALA A 221 6.00 6.71 10.07
N LEU A 222 6.29 7.96 9.71
CA LEU A 222 7.65 8.48 9.55
C LEU A 222 8.36 8.57 10.91
N ASP A 223 7.69 8.97 11.98
CA ASP A 223 8.30 9.03 13.32
C ASP A 223 8.69 7.64 13.87
N LEU A 224 7.94 6.60 13.48
CA LEU A 224 8.24 5.22 13.84
C LEU A 224 9.30 4.56 12.94
N THR A 225 9.76 5.21 11.87
CA THR A 225 10.76 4.66 10.96
C THR A 225 12.09 5.40 11.02
N ARG A 226 13.18 4.64 11.10
CA ARG A 226 14.53 5.22 11.00
C ARG A 226 14.73 5.88 9.63
N PRO A 227 15.53 6.96 9.52
CA PRO A 227 15.71 7.71 8.26
C PRO A 227 16.12 6.86 7.05
N TRP A 228 16.94 5.83 7.26
CA TRP A 228 17.48 4.96 6.21
C TRP A 228 16.63 3.72 5.91
N HIS A 229 15.48 3.57 6.57
CA HIS A 229 14.65 2.37 6.42
C HIS A 229 13.95 2.36 5.05
N PRO A 230 14.02 1.29 4.24
CA PRO A 230 13.42 1.26 2.90
C PRO A 230 11.93 1.61 2.88
N GLU A 231 11.18 1.11 3.87
CA GLU A 231 9.75 1.39 4.04
C GLU A 231 9.40 2.84 4.40
N ARG A 232 10.40 3.71 4.61
CA ARG A 232 10.20 5.14 4.80
C ARG A 232 9.84 5.82 3.49
N LEU A 233 10.37 5.35 2.36
CA LEU A 233 10.19 5.97 1.05
C LEU A 233 8.71 6.09 0.62
N PRO A 234 7.87 5.04 0.69
CA PRO A 234 6.46 5.16 0.35
C PRO A 234 5.71 6.17 1.23
N SER A 235 6.04 6.22 2.53
CA SER A 235 5.42 7.16 3.47
C SER A 235 5.81 8.61 3.16
N LEU A 236 7.07 8.88 2.81
CA LEU A 236 7.54 10.21 2.41
C LEU A 236 6.83 10.70 1.14
N ILE A 237 6.69 9.81 0.14
CA ILE A 237 6.04 10.15 -1.13
C ILE A 237 4.56 10.45 -0.91
N ASN A 238 3.85 9.58 -0.20
CA ASN A 238 2.42 9.79 0.04
C ASN A 238 2.18 11.04 0.91
N PHE A 239 2.94 11.21 1.99
CA PHE A 239 2.91 12.40 2.83
C PHE A 239 3.05 13.70 2.02
N THR A 240 4.09 13.77 1.18
CA THR A 240 4.36 14.97 0.36
C THR A 240 3.36 15.16 -0.78
N ASN A 241 2.67 14.12 -1.24
CA ASN A 241 1.60 14.23 -2.22
C ASN A 241 0.31 14.76 -1.58
N TYR A 242 -0.03 14.32 -0.37
CA TYR A 242 -1.21 14.82 0.34
C TYR A 242 -0.99 16.25 0.88
N LEU A 243 0.23 16.61 1.28
CA LEU A 243 0.57 18.01 1.56
C LEU A 243 0.48 18.90 0.31
N ASP A 244 0.95 18.44 -0.86
CA ASP A 244 0.78 19.14 -2.15
C ASP A 244 -0.71 19.34 -2.47
N GLU A 245 -1.56 18.33 -2.20
CA GLU A 245 -3.01 18.46 -2.38
C GLU A 245 -3.65 19.46 -1.39
N ARG A 246 -3.23 19.46 -0.13
CA ARG A 246 -3.72 20.43 0.86
C ARG A 246 -3.33 21.86 0.50
N LEU A 247 -2.08 22.08 0.11
CA LEU A 247 -1.57 23.37 -0.34
C LEU A 247 -2.43 23.94 -1.47
N LYS A 248 -2.78 23.12 -2.48
CA LYS A 248 -3.63 23.57 -3.61
C LYS A 248 -5.04 23.98 -3.21
N ARG A 249 -5.57 23.42 -2.12
CA ARG A 249 -6.95 23.67 -1.68
C ARG A 249 -7.06 24.80 -0.68
N GLU A 250 -6.09 24.93 0.22
CA GLU A 250 -6.14 25.86 1.35
C GLU A 250 -5.13 27.02 1.25
N ASP A 251 -4.29 27.06 0.20
CA ASP A 251 -3.18 28.02 0.06
C ASP A 251 -2.26 28.02 1.29
N ALA A 252 -2.04 26.83 1.86
CA ALA A 252 -1.32 26.61 3.10
C ALA A 252 0.21 26.69 2.90
N ILE A 253 0.75 27.91 2.73
CA ILE A 253 2.18 28.19 2.48
C ILE A 253 3.14 27.45 3.43
N LEU A 254 2.72 27.18 4.67
CA LEU A 254 3.49 26.44 5.67
C LEU A 254 3.90 25.03 5.20
N ASP A 255 3.12 24.41 4.31
CA ASP A 255 3.38 23.05 3.80
C ASP A 255 4.56 23.00 2.82
N THR A 256 4.91 24.13 2.18
CA THR A 256 5.94 24.18 1.13
C THR A 256 7.31 23.73 1.63
N MET A 257 7.74 24.19 2.81
CA MET A 257 9.03 23.80 3.39
C MET A 257 9.05 22.32 3.79
N GLU A 258 7.94 21.84 4.32
CA GLU A 258 7.79 20.47 4.75
C GLU A 258 7.80 19.51 3.56
N ILE A 259 7.14 19.89 2.46
CA ILE A 259 7.18 19.17 1.19
C ILE A 259 8.61 19.10 0.64
N ILE A 260 9.33 20.23 0.58
CA ILE A 260 10.71 20.26 0.07
C ILE A 260 11.61 19.35 0.91
N THR A 261 11.50 19.43 2.24
CA THR A 261 12.34 18.65 3.16
C THR A 261 12.11 17.15 2.99
N HIS A 262 10.86 16.71 2.97
CA HIS A 262 10.53 15.28 2.88
C HIS A 262 10.71 14.72 1.46
N ARG A 263 10.53 15.53 0.40
CA ARG A 263 10.86 15.11 -0.98
C ARG A 263 12.36 14.99 -1.20
N ARG A 264 13.18 15.82 -0.56
CA ARG A 264 14.65 15.65 -0.55
C ARG A 264 15.04 14.33 0.10
N ALA A 265 14.50 14.05 1.28
CA ALA A 265 14.72 12.77 1.95
C ALA A 265 14.28 11.57 1.07
N ALA A 266 13.14 11.70 0.37
CA ALA A 266 12.68 10.67 -0.56
C ALA A 266 13.66 10.46 -1.74
N TRP A 267 14.19 11.55 -2.29
CA TRP A 267 15.18 11.50 -3.36
C TRP A 267 16.51 10.85 -2.92
N GLU A 268 17.01 11.19 -1.74
CA GLU A 268 18.25 10.63 -1.19
C GLU A 268 18.12 9.13 -0.91
N LEU A 269 16.94 8.69 -0.43
CA LEU A 269 16.66 7.29 -0.12
C LEU A 269 16.35 6.44 -1.36
N ALA A 270 15.76 7.02 -2.40
CA ALA A 270 15.37 6.29 -3.61
C ALA A 270 16.60 5.91 -4.45
N PRO A 271 16.75 4.63 -4.86
CA PRO A 271 17.82 4.21 -5.77
C PRO A 271 17.80 5.00 -7.10
N PRO A 272 18.96 5.18 -7.78
CA PRO A 272 19.05 5.94 -9.03
C PRO A 272 18.03 5.55 -10.11
N TRP A 273 17.75 4.25 -10.23
CA TRP A 273 16.81 3.67 -11.20
C TRP A 273 15.35 3.68 -10.75
N HIS A 274 15.04 4.17 -9.55
CA HIS A 274 13.69 4.11 -9.01
C HIS A 274 12.81 5.24 -9.59
N PRO A 275 11.62 4.96 -10.16
CA PRO A 275 10.76 5.98 -10.78
C PRO A 275 10.42 7.16 -9.86
N GLN A 276 10.29 6.88 -8.56
CA GLN A 276 9.98 7.92 -7.58
C GLN A 276 11.13 8.88 -7.29
N ARG A 277 12.38 8.53 -7.66
CA ARG A 277 13.52 9.44 -7.58
C ARG A 277 13.34 10.59 -8.56
N LEU A 278 12.98 10.27 -9.80
CA LEU A 278 12.65 11.27 -10.82
C LEU A 278 11.42 12.09 -10.41
N ALA A 279 10.34 11.43 -10.00
CA ALA A 279 9.12 12.14 -9.57
C ALA A 279 9.38 13.12 -8.41
N SER A 280 10.24 12.73 -7.46
CA SER A 280 10.64 13.61 -6.34
C SER A 280 11.43 14.81 -6.83
N LEU A 281 12.39 14.63 -7.74
CA LEU A 281 13.16 15.73 -8.33
C LEU A 281 12.31 16.72 -9.12
N VAL A 282 11.38 16.21 -9.94
CA VAL A 282 10.45 17.06 -10.71
C VAL A 282 9.61 17.93 -9.78
N LYS A 283 9.08 17.33 -8.72
CA LYS A 283 8.30 18.06 -7.71
C LYS A 283 9.16 19.07 -6.94
N LEU A 284 10.37 18.69 -6.50
CA LEU A 284 11.32 19.60 -5.84
C LEU A 284 11.62 20.83 -6.71
N ALA A 285 11.89 20.64 -8.00
CA ALA A 285 12.13 21.74 -8.93
C ALA A 285 10.91 22.67 -9.07
N ALA A 286 9.69 22.12 -9.04
CA ALA A 286 8.45 22.90 -9.12
C ALA A 286 8.20 23.76 -7.86
N PHE A 287 8.29 23.18 -6.66
CA PHE A 287 8.11 23.93 -5.39
C PHE A 287 9.19 24.99 -5.18
N SER A 288 10.40 24.70 -5.64
CA SER A 288 11.50 25.63 -5.46
C SER A 288 11.45 26.78 -6.47
N ASP A 289 10.87 26.58 -7.67
CA ASP A 289 10.56 27.67 -8.62
C ASP A 289 9.59 28.70 -8.04
N GLU A 290 8.59 28.24 -7.29
CA GLU A 290 7.62 29.10 -6.60
C GLU A 290 8.31 29.96 -5.54
N ARG A 291 9.24 29.37 -4.79
CA ARG A 291 9.95 30.03 -3.70
C ARG A 291 11.06 30.99 -4.14
N VAL A 292 11.73 30.78 -5.28
CA VAL A 292 12.77 31.70 -5.79
C VAL A 292 12.24 33.11 -6.06
N ARG A 293 10.91 33.27 -6.09
CA ARG A 293 10.21 34.56 -6.15
C ARG A 293 10.23 35.34 -4.83
N GLU A 294 10.65 34.74 -3.71
CA GLU A 294 10.72 35.34 -2.37
C GLU A 294 12.17 35.46 -1.84
N GLU A 295 12.40 36.34 -0.86
CA GLU A 295 13.66 37.10 -0.62
C GLU A 295 14.93 36.33 -0.20
N ASP A 296 14.91 35.04 0.14
CA ASP A 296 16.10 34.31 0.67
C ASP A 296 16.76 33.34 -0.34
N ALA A 297 16.70 33.71 -1.61
CA ALA A 297 16.65 32.74 -2.70
C ALA A 297 17.99 32.30 -3.34
N MET A 298 19.17 32.66 -2.82
CA MET A 298 20.44 32.24 -3.45
C MET A 298 20.87 30.79 -3.17
N LYS A 299 20.68 30.31 -1.93
CA LYS A 299 20.96 28.91 -1.57
C LYS A 299 19.99 27.98 -2.28
N ASP A 300 18.71 28.36 -2.27
CA ASP A 300 17.63 27.64 -2.92
C ASP A 300 17.82 27.54 -4.43
N LEU A 301 18.28 28.62 -5.07
CA LEU A 301 18.54 28.64 -6.49
C LEU A 301 19.69 27.73 -6.91
N THR A 302 20.75 27.65 -6.11
CA THR A 302 21.85 26.70 -6.38
C THR A 302 21.35 25.26 -6.27
N GLU A 303 20.54 24.98 -5.26
CA GLU A 303 19.94 23.66 -5.07
C GLU A 303 18.98 23.28 -6.21
N ILE A 304 18.15 24.21 -6.69
CA ILE A 304 17.30 24.00 -7.87
C ILE A 304 18.11 23.63 -9.10
N ILE A 305 19.21 24.35 -9.35
CA ILE A 305 20.09 24.08 -10.48
C ILE A 305 20.64 22.65 -10.39
N THR A 306 21.04 22.20 -9.21
CA THR A 306 21.48 20.80 -9.01
C THR A 306 20.37 19.79 -9.31
N TYR A 307 19.15 20.02 -8.82
CA TYR A 307 18.02 19.13 -9.10
C TYR A 307 17.65 19.08 -10.57
N ARG A 308 17.65 20.23 -11.25
CA ARG A 308 17.33 20.31 -12.68
C ARG A 308 18.38 19.62 -13.55
N ARG A 309 19.67 19.74 -13.21
CA ARG A 309 20.73 18.99 -13.88
C ARG A 309 20.53 17.48 -13.69
N ALA A 310 20.25 17.04 -12.46
CA ALA A 310 19.97 15.63 -12.18
C ALA A 310 18.73 15.09 -12.93
N VAL A 311 17.70 15.91 -13.16
CA VAL A 311 16.54 15.53 -13.98
C VAL A 311 16.94 15.33 -15.44
N LEU A 312 17.75 16.24 -16.01
CA LEU A 312 18.19 16.18 -17.40
C LEU A 312 19.19 15.05 -17.69
N GLU A 313 19.88 14.52 -16.68
CA GLU A 313 20.69 13.30 -16.81
C GLU A 313 19.83 12.04 -17.01
N VAL A 314 18.58 12.06 -16.52
CA VAL A 314 17.69 10.89 -16.53
C VAL A 314 16.66 10.97 -17.65
N ILE A 315 16.14 12.16 -17.94
CA ILE A 315 15.13 12.37 -18.98
C ILE A 315 15.83 12.46 -20.35
N PRO A 316 15.53 11.55 -21.29
CA PRO A 316 16.16 11.59 -22.61
C PRO A 316 15.63 12.77 -23.44
N PRO A 317 16.40 13.25 -24.45
CA PRO A 317 16.05 14.44 -25.23
C PRO A 317 14.73 14.36 -26.01
N ASP A 318 14.22 13.16 -26.27
CA ASP A 318 12.98 12.85 -26.98
C ASP A 318 11.74 12.82 -26.07
N HIS A 319 11.90 12.89 -24.75
CA HIS A 319 10.79 12.94 -23.81
C HIS A 319 9.97 14.24 -23.96
N PRO A 320 8.63 14.20 -23.94
CA PRO A 320 7.77 15.39 -24.11
C PRO A 320 8.13 16.56 -23.17
N ASP A 321 8.46 16.24 -21.92
CA ASP A 321 8.79 17.24 -20.91
C ASP A 321 10.26 17.69 -20.91
N HIS A 322 11.15 17.09 -21.71
CA HIS A 322 12.58 17.43 -21.72
C HIS A 322 12.80 18.93 -21.98
N LEU A 323 12.05 19.49 -22.93
CA LEU A 323 12.11 20.92 -23.27
C LEU A 323 11.74 21.81 -22.06
N VAL A 324 10.75 21.40 -21.26
CA VAL A 324 10.29 22.13 -20.07
C VAL A 324 11.39 22.18 -19.02
N PHE A 325 12.11 21.07 -18.79
CA PHE A 325 13.21 21.03 -17.82
C PHE A 325 14.44 21.83 -18.28
N VAL A 326 14.79 21.78 -19.57
CA VAL A 326 15.87 22.61 -20.14
C VAL A 326 15.54 24.10 -19.98
N LEU A 327 14.31 24.50 -20.31
CA LEU A 327 13.86 25.90 -20.15
C LEU A 327 13.87 26.34 -18.67
N GLY A 328 13.51 25.44 -17.76
CA GLY A 328 13.57 25.70 -16.31
C GLY A 328 15.00 25.83 -15.78
N LEU A 329 15.94 25.02 -16.27
CA LEU A 329 17.36 25.11 -15.90
C LEU A 329 17.94 26.43 -16.41
N ALA A 330 17.69 26.76 -17.67
CA ALA A 330 18.06 28.04 -18.25
C ALA A 330 17.52 29.21 -17.40
N ARG A 331 16.23 29.19 -17.02
CA ARG A 331 15.65 30.24 -16.17
C ARG A 331 16.39 30.39 -14.83
N SER A 332 16.73 29.26 -14.19
CA SER A 332 17.39 29.24 -12.87
C SER A 332 18.83 29.76 -12.96
N LEU A 333 19.58 29.34 -13.98
CA LEU A 333 20.94 29.84 -14.27
C LEU A 333 20.92 31.35 -14.57
N GLY A 334 19.95 31.82 -15.36
CA GLY A 334 19.79 33.25 -15.67
C GLY A 334 19.41 34.11 -14.46
N GLU A 335 18.66 33.56 -13.50
CA GLU A 335 18.40 34.22 -12.21
C GLU A 335 19.67 34.27 -11.36
N ARG A 336 20.46 33.18 -11.32
CA ARG A 336 21.68 33.11 -10.51
C ARG A 336 22.75 34.04 -11.07
N PHE A 337 22.89 34.07 -12.38
CA PHE A 337 23.70 35.04 -13.09
C PHE A 337 23.30 36.48 -12.76
N ARG A 338 22.01 36.84 -12.82
CA ARG A 338 21.57 38.21 -12.48
C ARG A 338 21.89 38.62 -11.05
N ARG A 339 21.83 37.69 -10.09
CA ARG A 339 22.09 37.96 -8.67
C ARG A 339 23.57 37.95 -8.30
N ALA A 340 24.35 37.03 -8.88
CA ALA A 340 25.73 36.76 -8.47
C ALA A 340 26.78 37.09 -9.54
N CYS A 341 26.37 37.53 -10.73
CA CYS A 341 27.24 37.74 -11.90
C CYS A 341 28.12 36.52 -12.24
N ALA A 342 27.61 35.30 -12.03
CA ALA A 342 28.33 34.06 -12.34
C ALA A 342 28.39 33.82 -13.86
N MET A 343 29.53 34.11 -14.49
CA MET A 343 29.68 34.05 -15.94
C MET A 343 29.56 32.62 -16.50
N GLU A 344 29.91 31.62 -15.71
CA GLU A 344 29.73 30.21 -16.05
C GLU A 344 28.26 29.86 -16.26
N ASP A 345 27.36 30.45 -15.46
CA ASP A 345 25.91 30.26 -15.61
C ASP A 345 25.40 30.89 -16.89
N LEU A 346 25.93 32.05 -17.29
CA LEU A 346 25.58 32.72 -18.54
C LEU A 346 26.02 31.87 -19.74
N ALA A 347 27.21 31.28 -19.69
CA ALA A 347 27.69 30.39 -20.74
C ALA A 347 26.82 29.12 -20.88
N GLU A 348 26.49 28.45 -19.78
CA GLU A 348 25.61 27.28 -19.78
C GLU A 348 24.17 27.63 -20.17
N LEU A 349 23.66 28.78 -19.73
CA LEU A 349 22.37 29.30 -20.16
C LEU A 349 22.28 29.44 -21.69
N ILE A 350 23.32 30.01 -22.32
CA ILE A 350 23.37 30.19 -23.77
C ILE A 350 23.38 28.83 -24.49
N THR A 351 24.17 27.85 -24.01
CA THR A 351 24.18 26.50 -24.60
C THR A 351 22.82 25.83 -24.48
N LEU A 352 22.15 25.91 -23.33
CA LEU A 352 20.79 25.38 -23.13
C LEU A 352 19.75 26.10 -24.00
N ARG A 353 19.89 27.40 -24.25
CA ARG A 353 18.99 28.13 -25.16
C ARG A 353 19.21 27.72 -26.62
N ARG A 354 20.45 27.43 -27.03
CA ARG A 354 20.74 26.85 -28.35
C ARG A 354 20.14 25.45 -28.49
N THR A 355 20.21 24.59 -27.46
CA THR A 355 19.57 23.26 -27.52
C THR A 355 18.05 23.36 -27.65
N VAL A 356 17.40 24.28 -26.92
CA VAL A 356 15.96 24.58 -27.07
C VAL A 356 15.60 24.93 -28.51
N LEU A 357 16.40 25.77 -29.18
CA LEU A 357 16.17 26.14 -30.57
C LEU A 357 16.40 25.01 -31.57
N GLY A 358 17.30 24.08 -31.25
CA GLY A 358 17.52 22.85 -32.03
C GLY A 358 16.38 21.84 -31.89
N LEU A 359 15.77 21.76 -30.70
CA LEU A 359 14.66 20.85 -30.41
C LEU A 359 13.30 21.42 -30.86
N ALA A 360 13.12 22.73 -30.88
CA ALA A 360 11.87 23.37 -31.28
C ALA A 360 11.72 23.42 -32.82
N PRO A 361 10.64 22.88 -33.42
CA PRO A 361 10.38 23.00 -34.85
C PRO A 361 10.35 24.46 -35.34
N SER A 362 10.64 24.69 -36.62
CA SER A 362 10.64 26.04 -37.22
C SER A 362 9.31 26.79 -37.09
N ARG A 363 8.18 26.06 -36.96
CA ARG A 363 6.84 26.61 -36.77
C ARG A 363 6.36 26.59 -35.30
N HIS A 364 7.25 26.36 -34.33
CA HIS A 364 6.87 26.38 -32.92
C HIS A 364 6.38 27.79 -32.52
N PRO A 365 5.18 27.92 -31.90
CA PRO A 365 4.59 29.22 -31.58
C PRO A 365 5.51 30.14 -30.77
N GLU A 366 6.31 29.56 -29.86
CA GLU A 366 7.21 30.31 -28.99
C GLU A 366 8.64 30.47 -29.54
N ARG A 367 8.93 30.02 -30.77
CA ARG A 367 10.30 30.05 -31.33
C ARG A 367 10.90 31.46 -31.34
N LEU A 368 10.10 32.47 -31.69
CA LEU A 368 10.52 33.87 -31.66
C LEU A 368 10.91 34.32 -30.24
N ALA A 369 10.15 33.91 -29.22
CA ALA A 369 10.47 34.23 -27.83
C ALA A 369 11.79 33.57 -27.39
N PHE A 370 12.08 32.36 -27.86
CA PHE A 370 13.37 31.69 -27.61
C PHE A 370 14.55 32.42 -28.27
N LEU A 371 14.39 32.86 -29.52
CA LEU A 371 15.39 33.64 -30.25
C LEU A 371 15.68 34.97 -29.56
N LEU A 372 14.63 35.73 -29.21
CA LEU A 372 14.77 37.01 -28.50
C LEU A 372 15.49 36.85 -27.15
N LYS A 373 15.19 35.79 -26.41
CA LYS A 373 15.88 35.51 -25.14
C LYS A 373 17.33 35.11 -25.35
N LEU A 374 17.65 34.29 -26.36
CA LEU A 374 19.02 33.95 -26.69
C LEU A 374 19.81 35.21 -27.09
N GLY A 375 19.25 36.04 -27.95
CA GLY A 375 19.88 37.29 -28.37
C GLY A 375 20.20 38.22 -27.21
N ALA A 376 19.27 38.39 -26.27
CA ALA A 376 19.51 39.19 -25.07
C ALA A 376 20.69 38.69 -24.23
N TYR A 377 20.85 37.36 -24.08
CA TYR A 377 21.97 36.80 -23.32
C TYR A 377 23.31 36.84 -24.07
N LEU A 378 23.30 36.70 -25.41
CA LEU A 378 24.48 36.88 -26.26
C LEU A 378 24.98 38.33 -26.19
N GLU A 379 24.07 39.30 -26.29
CA GLU A 379 24.40 40.72 -26.13
C GLU A 379 24.99 41.01 -24.74
N GLU A 380 24.41 40.40 -23.70
CA GLU A 380 24.87 40.57 -22.33
C GLU A 380 26.26 39.97 -22.10
N ARG A 381 26.55 38.77 -22.65
CA ARG A 381 27.88 38.16 -22.60
C ARG A 381 28.90 38.97 -23.40
N PHE A 382 28.54 39.44 -24.59
CA PHE A 382 29.37 40.34 -25.40
C PHE A 382 29.71 41.62 -24.62
N ARG A 383 28.73 42.25 -23.97
CA ARG A 383 28.95 43.49 -23.20
C ARG A 383 29.91 43.29 -22.02
N LYS A 384 29.94 42.09 -21.43
CA LYS A 384 30.76 41.78 -20.25
C LYS A 384 32.16 41.24 -20.60
N GLU A 385 32.29 40.39 -21.62
CA GLU A 385 33.53 39.69 -21.97
C GLU A 385 34.13 40.13 -23.31
N GLY A 386 33.38 40.86 -24.16
CA GLY A 386 33.82 41.27 -25.49
C GLY A 386 33.87 40.13 -26.52
N ASN A 387 33.10 39.06 -26.31
CA ASN A 387 33.11 37.90 -27.21
C ASN A 387 32.47 38.22 -28.57
N MET A 388 33.29 38.41 -29.60
CA MET A 388 32.86 38.78 -30.96
C MET A 388 32.03 37.70 -31.67
N GLU A 389 32.14 36.43 -31.26
CA GLU A 389 31.32 35.35 -31.81
C GLU A 389 29.85 35.55 -31.46
N ASP A 390 29.57 36.04 -30.25
CA ASP A 390 28.20 36.30 -29.77
C ASP A 390 27.54 37.42 -30.55
N LEU A 391 28.28 38.48 -30.87
CA LEU A 391 27.79 39.59 -31.70
C LEU A 391 27.49 39.12 -33.12
N THR A 392 28.33 38.23 -33.66
CA THR A 392 28.14 37.69 -35.00
C THR A 392 26.90 36.80 -35.05
N GLU A 393 26.70 35.93 -34.05
CA GLU A 393 25.50 35.10 -33.92
C GLU A 393 24.25 35.96 -33.73
N LEU A 394 24.31 36.99 -32.89
CA LEU A 394 23.19 37.92 -32.65
C LEU A 394 22.69 38.61 -33.92
N ILE A 395 23.58 38.93 -34.86
CA ILE A 395 23.21 39.56 -36.15
C ILE A 395 22.51 38.56 -37.09
N VAL A 396 22.78 37.26 -36.93
CA VAL A 396 22.25 36.19 -37.78
C VAL A 396 20.93 35.63 -37.27
N LEU A 397 20.71 35.66 -35.95
CA LEU A 397 19.45 35.26 -35.29
C LEU A 397 18.28 36.16 -35.68
#